data_AF-A0A7X7RMH6-F1
#
_entry.id   AF-A0A7X7RMH6-F1
#
_cell.length_a   1.000
_cell.length_b   1.000
_cell.length_c   1.000
_cell.angle_alpha   90.00
_cell.angle_beta   90.00
_cell.angle_gamma   90.00
#
_symmetry.space_group_name_H-M   'P 1'
#
loop_
_entity.id
_entity.type
_entity.pdbx_description
1 polymer ?
#
loop_
_entity_poly.entity_id
_entity_poly.type
_entity_poly.pdbx_seq_one_letter_code
_entity_poly.pdbx_strand_id
1 'polypeptide(L)'
;MRTGIPTINVVAPAPEEEGSNRLIIGSKFPLKDRQGTIIGVAGIHRSVDETRAAPQSYGPFSKAMQHIHEHYQEALNTHDIASMVGLSHRQFNRRFHRFFNTSLCQYLMRVRINAACRLLTETDHSVTGIAGEVGFYDQSHFSRTFTRLMGLSPLKYRKRHIPGA
;
A
#
# COMPACT_ATOMS: atom_id res chain seq x y z
N MET A 1 -0.83 -22.10 -2.95
CA MET A 1 -1.28 -21.32 -4.13
C MET A 1 -2.09 -22.24 -5.03
N ARG A 2 -3.42 -22.34 -4.82
CA ARG A 2 -4.23 -23.48 -5.33
C ARG A 2 -4.58 -23.44 -6.83
N THR A 3 -4.47 -22.29 -7.50
CA THR A 3 -4.95 -22.12 -8.89
C THR A 3 -3.88 -22.30 -9.96
N GLY A 4 -2.59 -22.33 -9.61
CA GLY A 4 -1.49 -22.33 -10.59
C GLY A 4 -1.34 -21.05 -11.43
N ILE A 5 -2.13 -20.00 -11.16
CA ILE A 5 -2.06 -18.71 -11.85
C ILE A 5 -1.07 -17.79 -11.10
N PRO A 6 0.01 -17.30 -11.74
CA PRO A 6 0.93 -16.34 -11.12
C PRO A 6 0.22 -15.08 -10.63
N THR A 7 0.58 -14.59 -9.44
CA THR A 7 0.15 -13.26 -8.97
C THR A 7 1.32 -12.32 -9.12
N ILE A 8 1.23 -11.30 -9.96
CA ILE A 8 2.34 -10.40 -10.30
C ILE A 8 2.09 -9.02 -9.69
N ASN A 9 3.14 -8.40 -9.14
CA ASN A 9 3.17 -7.03 -8.63
C ASN A 9 2.03 -6.66 -7.64
N VAL A 10 1.55 -7.61 -6.84
CA VAL A 10 0.48 -7.36 -5.87
C VAL A 10 1.01 -6.52 -4.72
N VAL A 11 0.41 -5.36 -4.48
CA VAL A 11 0.73 -4.51 -3.32
C VAL A 11 0.14 -5.17 -2.05
N ALA A 12 1.00 -5.46 -1.07
CA ALA A 12 0.64 -6.13 0.19
C ALA A 12 1.41 -5.51 1.37
N PRO A 13 0.95 -5.68 2.63
CA PRO A 13 1.84 -5.58 3.79
C PRO A 13 3.00 -6.59 3.66
N ALA A 14 4.16 -6.28 4.25
CA ALA A 14 5.24 -7.24 4.36
C ALA A 14 4.77 -8.48 5.16
N PRO A 15 5.18 -9.71 4.75
CA PRO A 15 4.69 -10.96 5.35
C PRO A 15 5.34 -11.27 6.72
N GLU A 16 6.10 -10.33 7.27
CA GLU A 16 6.87 -10.47 8.51
C GLU A 16 5.94 -10.58 9.73
N GLU A 17 4.89 -9.75 9.79
CA GLU A 17 3.85 -9.80 10.84
C GLU A 17 2.46 -9.40 10.34
N GLU A 18 1.43 -9.98 10.97
CA GLU A 18 0.04 -9.53 10.79
C GLU A 18 -0.15 -8.14 11.44
N GLY A 19 -0.36 -7.14 10.58
CA GLY A 19 -0.37 -5.73 10.94
C GLY A 19 0.90 -4.95 10.55
N SER A 20 1.79 -5.52 9.73
CA SER A 20 2.99 -4.81 9.26
C SER A 20 2.68 -3.47 8.57
N ASN A 21 3.38 -2.42 9.00
CA ASN A 21 3.33 -1.07 8.42
C ASN A 21 4.24 -0.90 7.19
N ARG A 22 5.00 -1.93 6.78
CA ARG A 22 5.82 -1.91 5.56
C ARG A 22 4.99 -2.41 4.38
N LEU A 23 4.97 -1.68 3.28
CA LEU A 23 4.36 -2.09 2.02
C LEU A 23 5.41 -2.77 1.13
N ILE A 24 5.00 -3.88 0.51
CA ILE A 24 5.77 -4.57 -0.52
C ILE A 24 4.98 -4.69 -1.82
N ILE A 25 5.70 -4.73 -2.94
CA ILE A 25 5.19 -5.20 -4.23
C ILE A 25 5.67 -6.64 -4.43
N GLY A 26 4.75 -7.59 -4.29
CA GLY A 26 5.04 -9.01 -4.33
C GLY A 26 4.60 -9.70 -5.62
N SER A 27 5.49 -10.48 -6.22
CA SER A 27 5.18 -11.45 -7.27
C SER A 27 5.36 -12.86 -6.74
N LYS A 28 4.42 -13.76 -7.03
CA LYS A 28 4.44 -15.18 -6.63
C LYS A 28 4.17 -16.06 -7.84
N PHE A 29 5.00 -17.08 -8.02
CA PHE A 29 4.99 -17.98 -9.18
C PHE A 29 4.90 -19.43 -8.70
N PRO A 30 4.08 -20.29 -9.33
CA PRO A 30 4.08 -21.72 -9.02
C PRO A 30 5.40 -22.33 -9.51
N LEU A 31 6.11 -23.02 -8.62
CA LEU A 31 7.22 -23.88 -9.02
C LEU A 31 6.64 -25.20 -9.54
N LYS A 32 7.17 -25.68 -10.66
CA LYS A 32 6.73 -26.92 -11.32
C LYS A 32 7.87 -27.92 -11.44
N ASP A 33 7.54 -29.21 -11.38
CA ASP A 33 8.44 -30.29 -11.76
C ASP A 33 8.56 -30.40 -13.31
N ARG A 34 9.27 -31.43 -13.79
CA ARG A 34 9.44 -31.70 -15.24
C ARG A 34 8.15 -32.19 -15.92
N GLN A 35 7.16 -32.60 -15.14
CA GLN A 35 5.86 -33.12 -15.57
C GLN A 35 4.78 -32.02 -15.57
N GLY A 36 5.08 -30.85 -15.01
CA GLY A 36 4.19 -29.70 -14.92
C GLY A 36 3.39 -29.60 -13.61
N THR A 37 3.56 -30.55 -12.68
CA THR A 37 2.92 -30.58 -11.36
C THR A 37 3.41 -29.41 -10.51
N ILE A 38 2.51 -28.76 -9.77
CA ILE A 38 2.90 -27.64 -8.88
C ILE A 38 3.51 -28.22 -7.59
N ILE A 39 4.83 -28.07 -7.44
CA ILE A 39 5.61 -28.57 -6.30
C ILE A 39 5.94 -27.49 -5.26
N GLY A 40 5.69 -26.21 -5.55
CA GLY A 40 6.00 -25.13 -4.61
C GLY A 40 5.59 -23.74 -5.10
N VAL A 41 6.09 -22.70 -4.44
CA VAL A 41 5.88 -21.30 -4.81
C VAL A 41 7.19 -20.53 -4.65
N ALA A 42 7.65 -19.87 -5.71
CA ALA A 42 8.70 -18.86 -5.64
C ALA A 42 8.08 -17.49 -5.39
N GLY A 43 8.68 -16.68 -4.52
CA GLY A 43 8.26 -15.32 -4.23
C GLY A 43 9.38 -14.33 -4.49
N ILE A 44 9.05 -13.18 -5.09
CA ILE A 44 9.94 -12.02 -5.22
C ILE A 44 9.19 -10.83 -4.62
N HIS A 45 9.76 -10.20 -3.60
CA HIS A 45 9.21 -9.01 -2.96
C HIS A 45 10.16 -7.82 -3.18
N ARG A 46 9.60 -6.61 -3.30
CA ARG A 46 10.34 -5.35 -3.29
C ARG A 46 9.68 -4.41 -2.28
N SER A 47 10.46 -3.71 -1.47
CA SER A 47 9.95 -2.68 -0.57
C SER A 47 9.35 -1.50 -1.35
N VAL A 48 8.33 -0.86 -0.79
CA VAL A 48 7.74 0.39 -1.29
C VAL A 48 8.23 1.59 -0.50
N ASP A 49 8.47 1.43 0.81
CA ASP A 49 8.77 2.53 1.74
C ASP A 49 10.26 2.96 1.74
N GLU A 50 11.17 2.08 1.32
CA GLU A 50 12.63 2.28 1.44
C GLU A 50 13.22 3.32 0.47
N THR A 51 12.43 4.05 -0.32
CA THR A 51 12.99 5.11 -1.19
C THR A 51 11.98 6.21 -1.54
N ARG A 52 12.27 7.46 -1.14
CA ARG A 52 11.58 8.67 -1.65
C ARG A 52 11.70 8.79 -3.18
N ALA A 53 12.81 8.34 -3.76
CA ALA A 53 12.93 8.15 -5.21
C ALA A 53 12.18 6.88 -5.65
N ALA A 54 10.94 7.03 -6.12
CA ALA A 54 10.08 5.93 -6.52
C ALA A 54 10.77 5.00 -7.53
N PRO A 55 11.11 3.74 -7.16
CA PRO A 55 12.07 2.94 -7.90
C PRO A 55 11.64 2.68 -9.34
N GLN A 56 12.60 2.79 -10.27
CA GLN A 56 12.40 2.70 -11.73
C GLN A 56 11.59 1.46 -12.17
N SER A 57 11.58 0.40 -11.36
CA SER A 57 10.72 -0.79 -11.47
C SER A 57 9.20 -0.53 -11.59
N TYR A 58 8.71 0.66 -11.22
CA TYR A 58 7.31 1.07 -11.42
C TYR A 58 6.98 1.44 -12.87
N GLY A 59 8.00 1.56 -13.74
CA GLY A 59 7.86 1.84 -15.17
C GLY A 59 7.02 3.10 -15.44
N PRO A 60 5.97 3.03 -16.28
CA PRO A 60 5.18 4.21 -16.67
C PRO A 60 4.42 4.86 -15.50
N PHE A 61 4.36 4.22 -14.32
CA PHE A 61 3.72 4.77 -13.13
C PHE A 61 4.67 5.44 -12.14
N SER A 62 6.00 5.41 -12.37
CA SER A 62 7.00 5.95 -11.44
C SER A 62 6.67 7.38 -10.97
N LYS A 63 6.39 8.32 -11.89
CA LYS A 63 5.98 9.71 -11.56
C LYS A 63 4.70 9.78 -10.70
N ALA A 64 3.68 8.99 -11.05
CA ALA A 64 2.40 8.98 -10.33
C ALA A 64 2.54 8.38 -8.91
N MET A 65 3.45 7.42 -8.73
CA MET A 65 3.75 6.85 -7.41
C MET A 65 4.63 7.79 -6.58
N GLN A 66 5.64 8.43 -7.19
CA GLN A 66 6.46 9.43 -6.53
C GLN A 66 5.61 10.56 -5.95
N HIS A 67 4.76 11.19 -6.78
CA HIS A 67 3.89 12.27 -6.34
C HIS A 67 2.89 11.83 -5.25
N ILE A 68 2.41 10.58 -5.26
CA ILE A 68 1.61 10.04 -4.14
C ILE A 68 2.44 9.91 -2.85
N HIS A 69 3.70 9.46 -2.91
CA HIS A 69 4.55 9.36 -1.71
C HIS A 69 5.04 10.71 -1.18
N GLU A 70 5.16 11.70 -2.05
CA GLU A 70 5.52 13.08 -1.68
C GLU A 70 4.32 13.86 -1.12
N HIS A 71 3.11 13.63 -1.63
CA HIS A 71 1.93 14.48 -1.35
C HIS A 71 0.71 13.71 -0.76
N TYR A 72 0.88 12.49 -0.21
CA TYR A 72 -0.26 11.69 0.29
C TYR A 72 -1.11 12.42 1.35
N GLN A 73 -0.53 13.36 2.08
CA GLN A 73 -1.18 14.18 3.11
C GLN A 73 -2.19 15.19 2.52
N GLU A 74 -2.06 15.53 1.24
CA GLU A 74 -2.88 16.54 0.56
C GLU A 74 -4.19 15.99 -0.02
N ALA A 75 -5.07 16.87 -0.48
CA ALA A 75 -6.34 16.53 -1.14
C ALA A 75 -6.17 16.05 -2.59
N LEU A 76 -5.40 14.96 -2.78
CA LEU A 76 -4.99 14.46 -4.09
C LEU A 76 -6.16 14.04 -5.01
N ASN A 77 -6.31 14.76 -6.13
CA ASN A 77 -7.24 14.40 -7.20
C ASN A 77 -6.65 13.33 -8.13
N THR A 78 -7.33 12.19 -8.22
CA THR A 78 -6.90 11.06 -9.07
C THR A 78 -6.98 11.34 -10.58
N HIS A 79 -7.66 12.39 -11.04
CA HIS A 79 -7.63 12.81 -12.44
C HIS A 79 -6.31 13.49 -12.79
N ASP A 80 -5.78 14.32 -11.91
CA ASP A 80 -4.55 15.08 -12.19
C ASP A 80 -3.34 14.14 -12.19
N ILE A 81 -3.31 13.18 -11.27
CA ILE A 81 -2.33 12.08 -11.24
C ILE A 81 -2.36 11.23 -12.53
N ALA A 82 -3.54 11.06 -13.15
CA ALA A 82 -3.65 10.37 -14.44
C ALA A 82 -3.09 11.24 -15.59
N SER A 83 -3.38 12.54 -15.57
CA SER A 83 -2.86 13.52 -16.53
C SER A 83 -1.33 13.66 -16.47
N MET A 84 -0.71 13.55 -15.28
CA MET A 84 0.76 13.58 -15.08
C MET A 84 1.51 12.49 -15.88
N VAL A 85 0.84 11.41 -16.29
CA VAL A 85 1.40 10.34 -17.13
C VAL A 85 0.74 10.27 -18.52
N GLY A 86 0.03 11.31 -18.94
CA GLY A 86 -0.59 11.43 -20.26
C GLY A 86 -1.74 10.45 -20.51
N LEU A 87 -2.49 10.05 -19.47
CA LEU A 87 -3.61 9.10 -19.57
C LEU A 87 -4.90 9.71 -19.05
N SER A 88 -6.03 9.41 -19.70
CA SER A 88 -7.32 9.71 -19.08
C SER A 88 -7.56 8.82 -17.86
N HIS A 89 -8.30 9.31 -16.86
CA HIS A 89 -8.56 8.61 -15.59
C HIS A 89 -9.01 7.15 -15.76
N ARG A 90 -9.86 6.88 -16.77
CA ARG A 90 -10.32 5.53 -17.14
C ARG A 90 -9.20 4.66 -17.70
N GLN A 91 -8.32 5.22 -18.54
CA GLN A 91 -7.15 4.51 -19.07
C GLN A 91 -6.12 4.23 -17.96
N PHE A 92 -5.87 5.23 -17.10
CA PHE A 92 -4.97 5.12 -15.96
C PHE A 92 -5.44 4.01 -15.02
N ASN A 93 -6.65 4.10 -14.44
CA ASN A 93 -7.13 3.11 -13.47
C ASN A 93 -7.13 1.68 -14.05
N ARG A 94 -7.51 1.51 -15.32
CA ARG A 94 -7.45 0.19 -16.00
C ARG A 94 -6.02 -0.35 -16.14
N ARG A 95 -5.04 0.50 -16.50
CA ARG A 95 -3.63 0.07 -16.64
C ARG A 95 -2.98 -0.13 -15.26
N PHE A 96 -3.25 0.76 -14.31
CA PHE A 96 -2.74 0.73 -12.94
C PHE A 96 -3.23 -0.53 -12.21
N HIS A 97 -4.53 -0.84 -12.29
CA HIS A 97 -5.07 -2.06 -11.71
C HIS A 97 -4.51 -3.34 -12.36
N ARG A 98 -4.28 -3.33 -13.69
CA ARG A 98 -3.58 -4.43 -14.38
C ARG A 98 -2.11 -4.60 -13.91
N PHE A 99 -1.44 -3.52 -13.50
CA PHE A 99 -0.01 -3.56 -13.15
C PHE A 99 0.26 -3.78 -11.65
N PHE A 100 -0.63 -3.32 -10.75
CA PHE A 100 -0.44 -3.39 -9.28
C PHE A 100 -1.51 -4.22 -8.55
N ASN A 101 -2.49 -4.77 -9.28
CA ASN A 101 -3.64 -5.51 -8.76
C ASN A 101 -4.50 -4.74 -7.72
N THR A 102 -4.48 -3.41 -7.76
CA THR A 102 -5.23 -2.51 -6.86
C THR A 102 -5.60 -1.20 -7.59
N SER A 103 -6.59 -0.43 -7.13
CA SER A 103 -6.90 0.88 -7.72
C SER A 103 -6.03 1.99 -7.15
N LEU A 104 -5.96 3.15 -7.82
CA LEU A 104 -5.16 4.28 -7.34
C LEU A 104 -5.62 4.78 -5.96
N CYS A 105 -6.94 4.84 -5.74
CA CYS A 105 -7.51 5.22 -4.45
C CYS A 105 -7.17 4.21 -3.35
N GLN A 106 -7.20 2.91 -3.65
CA GLN A 106 -6.81 1.86 -2.69
C GLN A 106 -5.31 1.93 -2.34
N TYR A 107 -4.46 2.26 -3.31
CA TYR A 107 -3.04 2.49 -3.09
C TYR A 107 -2.79 3.71 -2.19
N LEU A 108 -3.41 4.86 -2.50
CA LEU A 108 -3.31 6.06 -1.67
C LEU A 108 -3.79 5.82 -0.23
N MET A 109 -4.91 5.12 -0.04
CA MET A 109 -5.38 4.75 1.31
C MET A 109 -4.36 3.88 2.06
N ARG A 110 -3.64 2.98 1.38
CA ARG A 110 -2.58 2.19 2.01
C ARG A 110 -1.38 3.06 2.40
N VAL A 111 -0.87 3.90 1.51
CA VAL A 111 0.25 4.83 1.82
C VAL A 111 -0.07 5.68 3.06
N ARG A 112 -1.28 6.24 3.13
CA ARG A 112 -1.75 7.03 4.29
C ARG A 112 -1.86 6.21 5.58
N ILE A 113 -2.37 4.98 5.53
CA ILE A 113 -2.49 4.12 6.71
C ILE A 113 -1.11 3.66 7.19
N ASN A 114 -0.19 3.29 6.29
CA ASN A 114 1.16 2.89 6.66
C ASN A 114 1.98 4.07 7.24
N ALA A 115 1.75 5.30 6.76
CA ALA A 115 2.23 6.53 7.41
C ALA A 115 1.60 6.76 8.80
N ALA A 116 0.30 6.53 8.94
CA ALA A 116 -0.39 6.66 10.23
C ALA A 116 0.09 5.62 11.25
N CYS A 117 0.46 4.41 10.81
CA CYS A 117 1.07 3.40 11.67
C CYS A 117 2.40 3.89 12.26
N ARG A 118 3.27 4.52 11.44
CA ARG A 118 4.51 5.16 11.92
C ARG A 118 4.23 6.22 12.98
N LEU A 119 3.34 7.18 12.69
CA LEU A 119 2.95 8.22 13.64
C LEU A 119 2.33 7.66 14.94
N LEU A 120 1.56 6.56 14.87
CA LEU A 120 1.02 5.89 16.06
C LEU A 120 2.09 5.22 16.93
N THR A 121 3.25 4.86 16.37
CA THR A 121 4.37 4.20 17.08
C THR A 121 5.55 5.11 17.39
N GLU A 122 5.68 6.24 16.70
CA GLU A 122 6.81 7.18 16.79
C GLU A 122 6.42 8.49 17.50
N THR A 123 5.12 8.76 17.69
CA THR A 123 4.61 9.98 18.35
C THR A 123 3.50 9.68 19.35
N ASP A 124 3.25 10.62 20.26
CA ASP A 124 2.10 10.65 21.17
C ASP A 124 0.84 11.27 20.53
N HIS A 125 0.94 11.85 19.32
CA HIS A 125 -0.12 12.59 18.62
C HIS A 125 -1.49 11.92 18.73
N SER A 126 -2.55 12.72 18.92
CA SER A 126 -3.91 12.19 19.06
C SER A 126 -4.37 11.48 17.77
N VAL A 127 -5.23 10.47 17.91
CA VAL A 127 -5.76 9.72 16.75
C VAL A 127 -6.51 10.63 15.77
N THR A 128 -7.10 11.72 16.26
CA THR A 128 -7.74 12.78 15.46
C THR A 128 -6.70 13.61 14.72
N GLY A 129 -5.59 13.98 15.38
CA GLY A 129 -4.47 14.70 14.76
C GLY A 129 -3.80 13.89 13.65
N ILE A 130 -3.44 12.63 13.93
CA ILE A 130 -2.84 11.71 12.96
C ILE A 130 -3.75 11.52 11.74
N ALA A 131 -5.08 11.45 11.92
CA ALA A 131 -6.01 11.35 10.80
C ALA A 131 -5.88 12.54 9.84
N GLY A 132 -5.85 13.77 10.37
CA GLY A 132 -5.62 14.98 9.56
C GLY A 132 -4.20 15.03 8.95
N GLU A 133 -3.18 14.68 9.75
CA GLU A 133 -1.77 14.65 9.34
C GLU A 133 -1.51 13.69 8.17
N VAL A 134 -2.24 12.57 8.07
CA VAL A 134 -2.19 11.65 6.92
C VAL A 134 -3.30 11.90 5.88
N GLY A 135 -3.90 13.09 5.88
CA GLY A 135 -4.80 13.57 4.83
C GLY A 135 -6.22 13.01 4.83
N PHE A 136 -6.68 12.37 5.91
CA PHE A 136 -8.09 12.00 6.05
C PHE A 136 -8.92 13.21 6.51
N TYR A 137 -10.04 13.45 5.82
CA TYR A 137 -10.98 14.53 6.15
C TYR A 137 -11.63 14.36 7.53
N ASP A 138 -11.85 13.12 7.98
CA ASP A 138 -12.46 12.83 9.28
C ASP A 138 -11.90 11.56 9.95
N GLN A 139 -11.92 11.58 11.29
CA GLN A 139 -11.43 10.50 12.14
C GLN A 139 -12.25 9.20 12.00
N SER A 140 -13.52 9.26 11.62
CA SER A 140 -14.37 8.06 11.50
C SER A 140 -14.06 7.30 10.21
N HIS A 141 -13.87 7.98 9.07
CA HIS A 141 -13.38 7.37 7.85
C HIS A 141 -11.95 6.83 8.02
N PHE A 142 -11.08 7.59 8.70
CA PHE A 142 -9.74 7.10 9.08
C PHE A 142 -9.83 5.81 9.90
N SER A 143 -10.54 5.82 11.03
CA SER A 143 -10.58 4.67 11.96
C SER A 143 -11.18 3.42 11.33
N ARG A 144 -12.21 3.57 10.47
CA ARG A 144 -12.78 2.45 9.69
C ARG A 144 -11.78 1.92 8.66
N THR A 145 -11.08 2.78 7.94
CA THR A 145 -10.11 2.36 6.92
C THR A 145 -8.84 1.76 7.55
N PHE A 146 -8.35 2.31 8.66
CA PHE A 146 -7.26 1.74 9.45
C PHE A 146 -7.61 0.33 9.93
N THR A 147 -8.74 0.17 10.64
CA THR A 147 -9.17 -1.13 11.18
C THR A 147 -9.36 -2.18 10.08
N ARG A 148 -9.88 -1.78 8.91
CA ARG A 148 -10.06 -2.65 7.73
C ARG A 148 -8.76 -3.09 7.06
N LEU A 149 -7.67 -2.34 7.20
CA LEU A 149 -6.36 -2.69 6.61
C LEU A 149 -5.40 -3.33 7.62
N MET A 150 -5.51 -2.99 8.91
CA MET A 150 -4.57 -3.41 9.96
C MET A 150 -5.15 -4.43 10.95
N GLY A 151 -6.43 -4.82 10.81
CA GLY A 151 -7.14 -5.74 11.71
C GLY A 151 -7.46 -5.19 13.11
N LEU A 152 -6.79 -4.12 13.54
CA LEU A 152 -6.90 -3.48 14.85
C LEU A 152 -7.25 -1.99 14.69
N SER A 153 -7.94 -1.41 15.67
CA SER A 153 -8.18 0.04 15.69
C SER A 153 -6.90 0.82 16.03
N PRO A 154 -6.77 2.11 15.64
CA PRO A 154 -5.57 2.92 15.87
C PRO A 154 -5.04 2.88 17.32
N LEU A 155 -5.93 2.98 18.31
CA LEU A 155 -5.55 2.90 19.73
C LEU A 155 -5.04 1.51 20.14
N LYS A 156 -5.66 0.43 19.64
CA LYS A 156 -5.17 -0.94 19.87
C LYS A 156 -3.83 -1.18 19.17
N TYR A 157 -3.62 -0.57 18.01
CA TYR A 157 -2.36 -0.63 17.27
C TYR A 157 -1.23 0.07 18.05
N ARG A 158 -1.44 1.31 18.52
CA ARG A 158 -0.50 2.02 19.39
C ARG A 158 -0.15 1.18 20.62
N LYS A 159 -1.14 0.72 21.40
CA LYS A 159 -0.91 -0.07 22.62
C LYS A 159 -0.23 -1.43 22.39
N ARG A 160 -0.32 -2.03 21.19
CA ARG A 160 0.41 -3.28 20.84
C ARG A 160 1.90 -3.03 20.60
N HIS A 161 2.28 -1.88 20.06
CA HIS A 161 3.66 -1.57 19.65
C HIS A 161 4.39 -0.64 20.63
N ILE A 162 3.65 0.16 21.41
CA ILE A 162 4.15 0.92 22.57
C ILE A 162 3.44 0.40 23.84
N PRO A 163 4.02 -0.57 24.57
CA PRO A 163 3.51 -0.99 25.87
C PRO A 163 3.63 0.16 26.88
N GLY A 164 2.49 0.68 27.35
CA GLY A 164 2.42 1.78 28.33
C GLY A 164 1.77 3.07 27.81
N ALA A 165 1.53 3.18 26.50
CA ALA A 165 0.64 4.20 25.91
C ALA A 165 -0.84 3.78 25.99
#